data_AF-A0A0D7KBD4-F1
#
_entry.id   AF-A0A0D7KBD4-F1
#
_cell.length_a   1.000
_cell.length_b   1.000
_cell.length_c   1.000
_cell.angle_alpha   90.00
_cell.angle_beta   90.00
_cell.angle_gamma   90.00
#
_symmetry.space_group_name_H-M   'P 1'
#
loop_
_entity.id
_entity.type
_entity.pdbx_description
1 polymer ?
#
loop_
_entity_poly.entity_id
_entity_poly.type
_entity_poly.pdbx_seq_one_letter_code
_entity_poly.pdbx_strand_id
1 'polypeptide(L)'
;MMTFTMAHTYEGDWTESINRLHDAYKLFDKNMSRRYKAIGSIGKLKSLEAPVGKNGIHGHFHVLVTYAEGVDMSAFETVARREWEKAVQQVGGECNERGFDLKLNAMADYLAKHDLAHEMSSHDTKQARKKGLSLVQLLDRAARGDKKSSAEWLRAIEALQGRRRFHAGDIASKLGIPTCSEWEDEEHQAELMEHNANAPEPVKITYPLRDHLRATAIDHPRFGLALILRAARGGDAEKVWSMVKKLCDEYDAFRRSQAITPEQKIEERLFAEVGKDLNFD
;
A
#
# COMPACT_ATOMS: atom_id res chain seq x y z
N MET A 1 15.07 -17.32 -0.58
CA MET A 1 13.84 -16.53 -0.72
C MET A 1 12.71 -17.30 -0.09
N MET A 2 12.06 -16.72 0.90
CA MET A 2 10.84 -17.25 1.50
C MET A 2 9.63 -16.66 0.78
N THR A 3 8.64 -17.47 0.45
CA THR A 3 7.35 -17.03 -0.07
C THR A 3 6.27 -17.30 0.96
N PHE A 4 5.43 -16.29 1.24
CA PHE A 4 4.37 -16.36 2.25
C PHE A 4 3.02 -16.07 1.60
N THR A 5 2.07 -16.96 1.79
CA THR A 5 0.71 -16.86 1.24
C THR A 5 -0.30 -17.33 2.29
N MET A 6 -1.47 -16.70 2.28
CA MET A 6 -2.61 -17.09 3.11
C MET A 6 -3.81 -17.43 2.21
N ALA A 7 -4.74 -18.23 2.72
CA ALA A 7 -6.01 -18.48 2.07
C ALA A 7 -6.77 -17.17 1.81
N HIS A 8 -7.47 -17.11 0.69
CA HIS A 8 -8.22 -15.96 0.19
C HIS A 8 -9.30 -16.48 -0.76
N THR A 9 -10.40 -15.74 -0.87
CA THR A 9 -11.54 -16.07 -1.72
C THR A 9 -11.95 -14.86 -2.55
N TYR A 10 -12.64 -15.11 -3.67
CA TYR A 10 -13.01 -14.05 -4.60
C TYR A 10 -14.09 -13.13 -4.00
N GLU A 11 -15.04 -13.76 -3.30
CA GLU A 11 -16.20 -13.15 -2.66
C GLU A 11 -15.86 -12.51 -1.30
N GLY A 12 -14.70 -12.84 -0.72
CA GLY A 12 -14.27 -12.29 0.57
C GLY A 12 -13.88 -10.81 0.50
N ASP A 13 -13.65 -10.23 1.68
CA ASP A 13 -13.08 -8.90 1.82
C ASP A 13 -11.57 -8.94 1.48
N TRP A 14 -11.22 -8.28 0.38
CA TRP A 14 -9.84 -8.23 -0.13
C TRP A 14 -8.95 -7.36 0.75
N THR A 15 -9.50 -6.28 1.31
CA THR A 15 -8.79 -5.39 2.24
C THR A 15 -8.47 -6.13 3.52
N GLU A 16 -9.46 -6.83 4.09
CA GLU A 16 -9.25 -7.66 5.26
C GLU A 16 -8.22 -8.77 5.00
N SER A 17 -8.32 -9.44 3.85
CA SER A 17 -7.38 -10.51 3.46
C SER A 17 -5.93 -10.01 3.41
N ILE A 18 -5.70 -8.85 2.78
CA ILE A 18 -4.36 -8.22 2.71
C ILE A 18 -3.91 -7.74 4.10
N ASN A 19 -4.80 -7.17 4.91
CA ASN A 19 -4.48 -6.73 6.27
C ASN A 19 -4.01 -7.90 7.15
N ARG A 20 -4.77 -9.00 7.16
CA ARG A 20 -4.43 -10.22 7.89
C ARG A 20 -3.10 -10.82 7.41
N LEU A 21 -2.83 -10.84 6.09
CA LEU A 21 -1.53 -11.26 5.56
C LEU A 21 -0.37 -10.40 6.12
N HIS A 22 -0.54 -9.08 6.16
CA HIS A 22 0.44 -8.16 6.74
C HIS A 22 0.64 -8.40 8.25
N ASP A 23 -0.43 -8.62 8.99
CA ASP A 23 -0.37 -8.85 10.44
C ASP A 23 0.28 -10.21 10.77
N ALA A 24 -0.04 -11.26 10.01
CA ALA A 24 0.63 -12.56 10.11
C ALA A 24 2.12 -12.40 9.85
N TYR A 25 2.50 -11.68 8.78
CA TYR A 25 3.91 -11.46 8.48
C TYR A 25 4.62 -10.67 9.59
N LYS A 26 3.96 -9.67 10.19
CA LYS A 26 4.53 -8.90 11.30
C LYS A 26 4.79 -9.78 12.53
N LEU A 27 3.87 -10.68 12.86
CA LEU A 27 4.03 -11.65 13.96
C LEU A 27 5.14 -12.65 13.67
N PHE A 28 5.12 -13.25 12.49
CA PHE A 28 6.17 -14.15 12.01
C PHE A 28 7.55 -13.50 12.10
N ASP A 29 7.69 -12.28 11.56
CA ASP A 29 8.98 -11.62 11.47
C ASP A 29 9.57 -11.27 12.85
N LYS A 30 8.70 -10.87 13.78
CA LYS A 30 9.06 -10.66 15.18
C LYS A 30 9.58 -11.95 15.82
N ASN A 31 8.87 -13.07 15.62
CA ASN A 31 9.23 -14.36 16.21
C ASN A 31 10.54 -14.92 15.62
N MET A 32 10.81 -14.63 14.35
CA MET A 32 12.03 -15.07 13.64
C MET A 32 13.26 -14.21 13.91
N SER A 33 13.14 -13.07 14.60
CA SER A 33 14.25 -12.13 14.87
C SER A 33 15.54 -12.80 15.39
N ARG A 34 15.44 -13.69 16.38
CA ARG A 34 16.61 -14.43 16.92
C ARG A 34 17.14 -15.48 15.93
N ARG A 35 16.25 -16.09 15.13
CA ARG A 35 16.62 -17.10 14.13
C ARG A 35 17.39 -16.49 12.96
N TYR A 36 17.00 -15.28 12.53
CA TYR A 36 17.77 -14.54 11.53
C TYR A 36 19.19 -14.25 12.01
N LYS A 37 19.37 -13.83 13.26
CA LYS A 37 20.71 -13.61 13.84
C LYS A 37 21.52 -14.90 13.90
N ALA A 38 20.89 -16.01 14.27
CA ALA A 38 21.55 -17.31 14.40
C ALA A 38 22.08 -17.86 13.07
N ILE A 39 21.44 -17.55 11.94
CA ILE A 39 21.93 -17.91 10.60
C ILE A 39 22.90 -16.88 10.01
N GLY A 40 23.36 -15.89 10.78
CA GLY A 40 24.26 -14.85 10.30
C GLY A 40 23.60 -13.87 9.32
N SER A 41 22.27 -13.67 9.40
CA SER A 41 21.57 -12.76 8.50
C SER A 41 21.93 -11.31 8.80
N ILE A 42 22.41 -10.58 7.79
CA ILE A 42 22.71 -9.15 7.88
C ILE A 42 21.52 -8.27 7.47
N GLY A 43 20.58 -8.79 6.68
CA GLY A 43 19.41 -8.03 6.26
C GLY A 43 18.44 -8.84 5.40
N LYS A 44 17.35 -8.18 5.02
CA LYS A 44 16.26 -8.79 4.26
C LYS A 44 15.67 -7.81 3.25
N LEU A 45 15.28 -8.33 2.09
CA LEU A 45 14.48 -7.60 1.12
C LEU A 45 13.09 -8.22 1.10
N LYS A 46 12.05 -7.43 1.24
CA LYS A 46 10.67 -7.88 1.21
C LYS A 46 9.93 -7.22 0.07
N SER A 47 9.11 -8.00 -0.62
CA SER A 47 8.13 -7.48 -1.56
C SER A 47 6.77 -8.13 -1.40
N LEU A 48 5.73 -7.35 -1.71
CA LEU A 48 4.35 -7.79 -1.82
C LEU A 48 3.99 -7.88 -3.30
N GLU A 49 3.56 -9.06 -3.72
CA GLU A 49 2.95 -9.30 -5.02
C GLU A 49 1.48 -9.65 -4.77
N ALA A 50 0.58 -9.14 -5.60
CA ALA A 50 -0.87 -9.30 -5.39
C ALA A 50 -1.64 -9.39 -6.72
N PRO A 51 -1.42 -10.42 -7.55
CA PRO A 51 -2.23 -10.64 -8.75
C PRO A 51 -3.68 -10.97 -8.38
N VAL A 52 -4.60 -10.68 -9.29
CA VAL A 52 -6.02 -11.04 -9.15
C VAL A 52 -6.32 -12.22 -10.05
N GLY A 53 -6.82 -13.31 -9.47
CA GLY A 53 -7.16 -14.53 -10.20
C GLY A 53 -8.56 -15.03 -9.87
N LYS A 54 -8.79 -16.30 -10.18
CA LYS A 54 -10.08 -16.97 -9.94
C LYS A 54 -10.57 -16.94 -8.48
N ASN A 55 -9.64 -16.81 -7.53
CA ASN A 55 -9.94 -16.79 -6.09
C ASN A 55 -9.83 -15.37 -5.51
N GLY A 56 -9.86 -14.33 -6.35
CA GLY A 56 -9.72 -12.94 -5.92
C GLY A 56 -8.27 -12.50 -5.86
N ILE A 57 -8.00 -11.51 -5.00
CA ILE A 57 -6.65 -10.99 -4.79
C ILE A 57 -5.77 -12.04 -4.10
N HIS A 58 -4.66 -12.36 -4.75
CA HIS A 58 -3.69 -13.33 -4.28
C HIS A 58 -2.48 -12.61 -3.69
N GLY A 59 -2.62 -12.10 -2.48
CA GLY A 59 -1.50 -11.46 -1.78
C GLY A 59 -0.46 -12.49 -1.35
N HIS A 60 0.79 -12.29 -1.74
CA HIS A 60 1.92 -13.05 -1.21
C HIS A 60 3.18 -12.20 -1.07
N PHE A 61 3.94 -12.48 -0.01
CA PHE A 61 5.25 -11.84 0.17
C PHE A 61 6.35 -12.71 -0.41
N HIS A 62 7.32 -12.10 -1.10
CA HIS A 62 8.65 -12.69 -1.31
C HIS A 62 9.64 -11.99 -0.40
N VAL A 63 10.36 -12.77 0.40
CA VAL A 63 11.38 -12.26 1.32
C VAL A 63 12.72 -12.90 1.00
N LEU A 64 13.65 -12.10 0.50
CA LEU A 64 15.04 -12.49 0.42
C LEU A 64 15.70 -12.27 1.78
N VAL A 65 16.38 -13.29 2.27
CA VAL A 65 17.12 -13.31 3.54
C VAL A 65 18.56 -13.67 3.21
N THR A 66 19.50 -12.89 3.72
CA THR A 66 20.92 -13.26 3.73
C THR A 66 21.18 -14.29 4.82
N TYR A 67 22.16 -15.15 4.63
CA TYR A 67 22.63 -16.10 5.65
C TYR A 67 24.12 -16.38 5.43
N ALA A 68 24.82 -16.77 6.50
CA ALA A 68 26.24 -17.11 6.43
C ALA A 68 26.46 -18.39 5.64
N GLU A 69 27.62 -18.49 4.99
CA GLU A 69 28.02 -19.70 4.27
C GLU A 69 28.10 -20.91 5.21
N GLY A 70 27.73 -22.09 4.72
CA GLY A 70 27.76 -23.34 5.49
C GLY A 70 26.61 -23.52 6.50
N VAL A 71 25.67 -22.58 6.61
CA VAL A 71 24.49 -22.73 7.46
C VAL A 71 23.51 -23.76 6.88
N ASP A 72 23.07 -24.70 7.70
CA ASP A 72 21.98 -25.62 7.36
C ASP A 72 20.62 -24.90 7.36
N MET A 73 20.09 -24.70 6.15
CA MET A 73 18.81 -24.03 5.93
C MET A 73 17.61 -24.95 6.09
N SER A 74 17.77 -26.27 6.19
CA SER A 74 16.66 -27.22 6.33
C SER A 74 15.99 -27.12 7.71
N ALA A 75 16.81 -27.03 8.76
CA ALA A 75 16.34 -26.76 10.13
C ALA A 75 15.67 -25.38 10.23
N PHE A 76 16.25 -24.38 9.54
CA PHE A 76 15.67 -23.04 9.46
C PHE A 76 14.30 -23.06 8.77
N GLU A 77 14.16 -23.76 7.64
CA GLU A 77 12.90 -23.90 6.91
C GLU A 77 11.81 -24.47 7.79
N THR A 78 12.10 -25.57 8.50
CA THR A 78 11.15 -26.23 9.38
C THR A 78 10.63 -25.29 10.47
N VAL A 79 11.53 -24.51 11.07
CA VAL A 79 11.17 -23.51 12.08
C VAL A 79 10.36 -22.37 11.45
N ALA A 80 10.80 -21.85 10.29
CA ALA A 80 10.13 -20.76 9.60
C ALA A 80 8.70 -21.14 9.20
N ARG A 81 8.51 -22.34 8.63
CA ARG A 81 7.19 -22.88 8.28
C ARG A 81 6.26 -22.92 9.48
N ARG A 82 6.72 -23.49 10.61
CA ARG A 82 5.94 -23.56 11.85
C ARG A 82 5.58 -22.19 12.40
N GLU A 83 6.52 -21.24 12.41
CA GLU A 83 6.24 -19.88 12.88
C GLU A 83 5.27 -19.14 11.95
N TRP A 84 5.31 -19.42 10.64
CA TRP A 84 4.35 -18.86 9.70
C TRP A 84 2.94 -19.40 9.94
N GLU A 85 2.78 -20.72 10.03
CA GLU A 85 1.49 -21.37 10.32
C GLU A 85 0.88 -20.85 11.62
N LYS A 86 1.71 -20.72 12.67
CA LYS A 86 1.29 -20.14 13.95
C LYS A 86 0.85 -18.69 13.82
N ALA A 87 1.59 -17.87 13.06
CA ALA A 87 1.24 -16.46 12.86
C ALA A 87 -0.06 -16.30 12.06
N VAL A 88 -0.28 -17.14 11.06
CA VAL A 88 -1.52 -17.18 10.26
C VAL A 88 -2.72 -17.56 11.14
N GLN A 89 -2.59 -18.59 11.98
CA GLN A 89 -3.65 -18.96 12.93
C GLN A 89 -3.97 -17.83 13.92
N GLN A 90 -2.95 -17.11 14.42
CA GLN A 90 -3.14 -16.01 15.37
C GLN A 90 -3.92 -14.83 14.81
N VAL A 91 -3.90 -14.62 13.50
CA VAL A 91 -4.70 -13.56 12.84
C VAL A 91 -6.03 -14.07 12.28
N GLY A 92 -6.42 -15.30 12.64
CA GLY A 92 -7.65 -15.93 12.16
C GLY A 92 -7.61 -16.28 10.67
N GLY A 93 -6.42 -16.50 10.13
CA GLY A 93 -6.21 -16.94 8.75
C GLY A 93 -6.01 -18.46 8.65
N GLU A 94 -5.97 -18.94 7.41
CA GLU A 94 -5.67 -20.34 7.09
C GLU A 94 -4.53 -20.40 6.07
N CYS A 95 -3.69 -21.43 6.17
CA CYS A 95 -2.68 -21.74 5.15
C CYS A 95 -2.52 -23.26 5.02
N ASN A 96 -2.22 -23.72 3.81
CA ASN A 96 -1.87 -25.12 3.54
C ASN A 96 -0.36 -25.24 3.29
N GLU A 97 0.09 -26.41 2.80
CA GLU A 97 1.50 -26.66 2.47
C GLU A 97 2.11 -25.63 1.51
N ARG A 98 1.29 -25.01 0.65
CA ARG A 98 1.72 -23.98 -0.31
C ARG A 98 1.73 -22.56 0.27
N GLY A 99 1.29 -22.40 1.52
CA GLY A 99 1.31 -21.13 2.23
C GLY A 99 2.71 -20.65 2.58
N PHE A 100 3.70 -21.55 2.56
CA PHE A 100 5.10 -21.24 2.78
C PHE A 100 6.02 -22.07 1.88
N ASP A 101 7.00 -21.41 1.28
CA ASP A 101 8.07 -22.04 0.50
C ASP A 101 9.41 -21.36 0.79
N LEU A 102 10.50 -22.13 0.85
CA LEU A 102 11.86 -21.61 0.95
C LEU A 102 12.70 -22.10 -0.23
N LYS A 103 13.05 -21.18 -1.11
CA LYS A 103 13.97 -21.45 -2.23
C LYS A 103 15.37 -20.92 -1.92
N LEU A 104 16.36 -21.80 -1.89
CA LEU A 104 17.78 -21.43 -1.75
C LEU A 104 18.33 -20.83 -3.05
N ASN A 105 19.35 -19.98 -2.95
CA ASN A 105 20.05 -19.37 -4.10
C ASN A 105 19.15 -18.66 -5.13
N ALA A 106 18.00 -18.16 -4.69
CA ALA A 106 16.97 -17.57 -5.55
C ALA A 106 17.20 -16.08 -5.87
N MET A 107 18.44 -15.58 -5.82
CA MET A 107 18.73 -14.16 -6.06
C MET A 107 18.36 -13.73 -7.49
N ALA A 108 18.77 -14.52 -8.49
CA ALA A 108 18.42 -14.26 -9.89
C ALA A 108 16.90 -14.30 -10.11
N ASP A 109 16.20 -15.27 -9.53
CA ASP A 109 14.73 -15.35 -9.61
C ASP A 109 14.04 -14.18 -8.91
N TYR A 110 14.59 -13.73 -7.78
CA TYR A 110 14.07 -12.59 -7.03
C TYR A 110 14.25 -11.29 -7.82
N LEU A 111 15.45 -11.06 -8.39
CA LEU A 111 15.71 -9.91 -9.26
C LEU A 111 14.83 -9.93 -10.52
N ALA A 112 14.64 -11.08 -11.16
CA ALA A 112 13.74 -11.21 -12.32
C ALA A 112 12.27 -10.91 -11.99
N LYS A 113 11.85 -11.07 -10.73
CA LYS A 113 10.51 -10.65 -10.25
C LYS A 113 10.44 -9.16 -9.90
N HIS A 114 11.58 -8.50 -9.71
CA HIS A 114 11.69 -7.15 -9.19
C HIS A 114 12.16 -6.10 -10.19
N ASP A 115 12.73 -6.54 -11.30
CA ASP A 115 13.11 -5.64 -12.37
C ASP A 115 11.85 -4.96 -12.91
N LEU A 116 11.66 -3.69 -12.52
CA LEU A 116 10.58 -2.82 -12.97
C LEU A 116 10.62 -2.68 -14.50
N ALA A 117 11.82 -2.67 -15.09
CA ALA A 117 11.97 -2.71 -16.53
C ALA A 117 11.50 -4.06 -17.07
N HIS A 118 11.75 -5.20 -16.41
CA HIS A 118 11.21 -6.50 -16.82
C HIS A 118 9.68 -6.60 -16.64
N GLU A 119 9.10 -6.07 -15.55
CA GLU A 119 7.64 -6.01 -15.35
C GLU A 119 6.94 -5.10 -16.38
N MET A 120 7.56 -3.97 -16.74
CA MET A 120 7.05 -3.03 -17.76
C MET A 120 7.31 -3.48 -19.21
N SER A 121 8.47 -4.09 -19.50
CA SER A 121 8.86 -4.53 -20.87
C SER A 121 8.41 -5.95 -21.22
N SER A 122 8.20 -6.82 -20.22
CA SER A 122 7.65 -8.17 -20.45
C SER A 122 6.12 -8.20 -20.42
N HIS A 123 5.49 -7.02 -20.46
CA HIS A 123 4.04 -6.84 -20.49
C HIS A 123 3.40 -7.55 -21.68
N ASP A 124 4.05 -7.50 -22.85
CA ASP A 124 3.57 -8.14 -24.09
C ASP A 124 3.95 -9.63 -24.22
N THR A 125 4.97 -10.10 -23.51
CA THR A 125 5.49 -11.48 -23.64
C THR A 125 5.01 -12.42 -22.55
N LYS A 126 4.62 -11.91 -21.38
CA LYS A 126 3.94 -12.71 -20.35
C LYS A 126 2.46 -12.81 -20.71
N GLN A 127 2.13 -13.71 -21.66
CA GLN A 127 0.77 -14.23 -21.80
C GLN A 127 0.21 -14.46 -20.39
N ALA A 128 -0.99 -13.94 -20.12
CA ALA A 128 -1.69 -14.13 -18.85
C ALA A 128 -1.59 -15.62 -18.48
N ARG A 129 -0.69 -15.94 -17.56
CA ARG A 129 -0.53 -17.32 -17.09
C ARG A 129 -1.89 -17.69 -16.50
N LYS A 130 -2.30 -18.96 -16.58
CA LYS A 130 -3.53 -19.51 -15.97
C LYS A 130 -3.76 -19.15 -14.48
N LYS A 131 -2.85 -18.42 -13.82
CA LYS A 131 -2.80 -18.10 -12.40
C LYS A 131 -3.39 -16.73 -12.00
N GLY A 132 -3.62 -15.80 -12.94
CA GLY A 132 -4.21 -14.49 -12.63
C GLY A 132 -3.62 -13.35 -13.45
N LEU A 133 -4.18 -12.16 -13.29
CA LEU A 133 -3.77 -10.92 -13.93
C LEU A 133 -3.02 -10.04 -12.93
N SER A 134 -1.94 -9.39 -13.38
CA SER A 134 -1.33 -8.31 -12.61
C SER A 134 -2.23 -7.07 -12.59
N LEU A 135 -1.98 -6.15 -11.66
CA LEU A 135 -2.73 -4.89 -11.59
C LEU A 135 -2.61 -4.07 -12.88
N VAL A 136 -1.45 -4.10 -13.55
CA VAL A 136 -1.24 -3.39 -14.81
C VAL A 136 -2.03 -4.07 -15.94
N GLN A 137 -2.09 -5.40 -15.98
CA GLN A 137 -2.90 -6.14 -16.95
C GLN A 137 -4.40 -5.90 -16.76
N LEU A 138 -4.87 -5.79 -15.51
CA LEU A 138 -6.25 -5.38 -15.22
C LEU A 138 -6.52 -3.96 -15.74
N LEU A 139 -5.58 -3.04 -15.53
CA LEU A 139 -5.71 -1.65 -15.99
C LEU A 139 -5.72 -1.55 -17.53
N ASP A 140 -4.84 -2.28 -18.21
CA ASP A 140 -4.83 -2.36 -19.69
C ASP A 140 -6.17 -2.91 -20.23
N ARG A 141 -6.70 -3.98 -19.64
CA ARG A 141 -8.02 -4.52 -20.01
C ARG A 141 -9.14 -3.54 -19.73
N ALA A 142 -9.10 -2.85 -18.59
CA ALA A 142 -10.06 -1.80 -18.26
C ALA A 142 -10.02 -0.65 -19.27
N ALA A 143 -8.83 -0.23 -19.70
CA ALA A 143 -8.65 0.79 -20.74
C ALA A 143 -9.23 0.36 -22.10
N ARG A 144 -9.27 -0.95 -22.37
CA ARG A 144 -9.92 -1.55 -23.55
C ARG A 144 -11.43 -1.81 -23.37
N GLY A 145 -12.01 -1.36 -22.26
CA GLY A 145 -13.45 -1.44 -22.00
C GLY A 145 -13.92 -2.64 -21.18
N ASP A 146 -13.02 -3.47 -20.64
CA ASP A 146 -13.39 -4.57 -19.75
C ASP A 146 -13.83 -4.05 -18.37
N LYS A 147 -15.15 -3.98 -18.19
CA LYS A 147 -15.77 -3.52 -16.93
C LYS A 147 -15.45 -4.41 -15.74
N LYS A 148 -15.26 -5.72 -15.95
CA LYS A 148 -14.91 -6.64 -14.86
C LYS A 148 -13.49 -6.35 -14.38
N SER A 149 -12.54 -6.24 -15.32
CA SER A 149 -11.16 -5.87 -14.98
C SER A 149 -11.08 -4.50 -14.31
N SER A 150 -11.92 -3.53 -14.73
CA SER A 150 -12.02 -2.23 -14.05
C SER A 150 -12.49 -2.35 -12.60
N ALA A 151 -13.50 -3.16 -12.32
CA ALA A 151 -14.01 -3.36 -10.97
C ALA A 151 -13.02 -4.11 -10.08
N GLU A 152 -12.38 -5.16 -10.62
CA GLU A 152 -11.32 -5.91 -9.93
C GLU A 152 -10.11 -5.03 -9.63
N TRP A 153 -9.72 -4.14 -10.56
CA TRP A 153 -8.64 -3.19 -10.34
C TRP A 153 -8.95 -2.25 -9.17
N LEU A 154 -10.15 -1.66 -9.15
CA LEU A 154 -10.57 -0.75 -8.07
C LEU A 154 -10.54 -1.45 -6.70
N ARG A 155 -11.13 -2.66 -6.61
CA ARG A 155 -11.09 -3.47 -5.37
C ARG A 155 -9.67 -3.79 -4.93
N ALA A 156 -8.80 -4.15 -5.87
CA ALA A 156 -7.41 -4.49 -5.55
C ALA A 156 -6.61 -3.27 -5.09
N ILE A 157 -6.80 -2.12 -5.72
CA ILE A 157 -6.12 -0.88 -5.31
C ILE A 157 -6.60 -0.42 -3.94
N GLU A 158 -7.90 -0.48 -3.65
CA GLU A 158 -8.43 -0.19 -2.32
C GLU A 158 -7.76 -1.07 -1.24
N ALA A 159 -7.67 -2.37 -1.47
CA ALA A 159 -7.02 -3.31 -0.54
C ALA A 159 -5.51 -3.07 -0.37
N LEU A 160 -4.84 -2.54 -1.39
CA LEU A 160 -3.38 -2.32 -1.41
C LEU A 160 -2.97 -0.88 -1.07
N GLN A 161 -3.92 0.06 -1.04
CA GLN A 161 -3.63 1.48 -0.89
C GLN A 161 -2.89 1.76 0.43
N GLY A 162 -1.86 2.61 0.37
CA GLY A 162 -1.03 2.95 1.53
C GLY A 162 -0.06 1.85 1.98
N ARG A 163 -0.04 0.68 1.32
CA ARG A 163 0.91 -0.39 1.64
C ARG A 163 2.19 -0.25 0.82
N ARG A 164 3.34 -0.36 1.51
CA ARG A 164 4.65 -0.44 0.85
C ARG A 164 4.79 -1.81 0.18
N ARG A 165 4.88 -1.82 -1.15
CA ARG A 165 5.06 -3.05 -1.95
C ARG A 165 6.49 -3.57 -1.97
N PHE A 166 7.47 -2.72 -1.64
CA PHE A 166 8.87 -3.09 -1.51
C PHE A 166 9.47 -2.50 -0.23
N HIS A 167 10.35 -3.25 0.41
CA HIS A 167 11.03 -2.84 1.63
C HIS A 167 12.40 -3.50 1.74
N ALA A 168 13.47 -2.70 1.69
CA ALA A 168 14.84 -3.17 1.82
C ALA A 168 15.39 -3.18 3.27
N GLY A 169 14.60 -2.75 4.24
CA GLY A 169 15.06 -2.63 5.63
C GLY A 169 16.30 -1.74 5.73
N ASP A 170 17.30 -2.20 6.47
CA ASP A 170 18.58 -1.53 6.70
C ASP A 170 19.75 -2.19 5.92
N ILE A 171 19.46 -3.11 5.00
CA ILE A 171 20.51 -3.89 4.32
C ILE A 171 21.42 -3.00 3.47
N ALA A 172 20.85 -2.01 2.78
CA ALA A 172 21.62 -1.08 1.96
C ALA A 172 22.62 -0.30 2.82
N SER A 173 22.16 0.24 3.95
CA SER A 173 23.02 0.96 4.91
C SER A 173 24.12 0.05 5.48
N LYS A 174 23.79 -1.18 5.88
CA LYS A 174 24.79 -2.15 6.39
C LYS A 174 25.83 -2.56 5.35
N LEU A 175 25.47 -2.53 4.07
CA LEU A 175 26.37 -2.83 2.96
C LEU A 175 27.07 -1.57 2.42
N GLY A 176 26.81 -0.38 2.99
CA GLY A 176 27.34 0.88 2.48
C GLY A 176 26.86 1.22 1.07
N ILE A 177 25.72 0.70 0.64
CA ILE A 177 25.12 1.00 -0.66
C ILE A 177 24.37 2.34 -0.52
N PRO A 178 24.75 3.37 -1.29
CA PRO A 178 24.04 4.64 -1.31
C PRO A 178 22.57 4.44 -1.70
N THR A 179 21.68 5.17 -1.05
CA THR A 179 20.24 5.16 -1.37
C THR A 179 19.93 6.18 -2.48
N CYS A 180 18.76 6.08 -3.13
CA CYS A 180 18.41 6.95 -4.28
C CYS A 180 18.45 8.47 -3.96
N SER A 181 18.30 8.87 -2.69
CA SER A 181 18.48 10.26 -2.24
C SER A 181 19.94 10.70 -2.13
N GLU A 182 20.86 9.74 -2.08
CA GLU A 182 22.32 9.88 -2.04
C GLU A 182 22.96 9.50 -3.37
N TRP A 183 22.16 9.13 -4.39
CA TRP A 183 22.63 8.97 -5.76
C TRP A 183 22.85 10.38 -6.30
N GLU A 184 24.03 10.92 -6.01
CA GLU A 184 24.54 12.14 -6.60
C GLU A 184 25.01 11.81 -8.02
N ASP A 185 24.08 11.78 -8.97
CA ASP A 185 24.45 11.89 -10.37
C ASP A 185 24.83 13.35 -10.61
N GLU A 186 26.14 13.66 -10.63
CA GLU A 186 26.65 15.02 -10.92
C GLU A 186 26.05 15.57 -12.23
N GLU A 187 25.81 14.69 -13.20
CA GLU A 187 25.15 15.00 -14.47
C GLU A 187 23.65 15.33 -14.27
N HIS A 188 22.93 14.58 -13.44
CA HIS A 188 21.53 14.89 -13.11
C HIS A 188 21.40 16.16 -12.25
N GLN A 189 22.34 16.40 -11.35
CA GLN A 189 22.39 17.64 -10.58
C GLN A 189 22.72 18.83 -11.48
N ALA A 190 23.63 18.67 -12.45
CA ALA A 190 23.90 19.69 -13.46
C ALA A 190 22.69 19.95 -14.36
N GLU A 191 22.00 18.90 -14.83
CA GLU A 191 20.75 19.00 -15.60
C GLU A 191 19.63 19.67 -14.77
N LEU A 192 19.45 19.29 -13.51
CA LEU A 192 18.50 19.91 -12.59
C LEU A 192 18.87 21.37 -12.30
N MET A 193 20.16 21.68 -12.12
CA MET A 193 20.64 23.05 -11.94
C MET A 193 20.41 23.89 -13.19
N GLU A 194 20.67 23.37 -14.38
CA GLU A 194 20.42 24.05 -15.66
C GLU A 194 18.92 24.21 -15.94
N HIS A 195 18.12 23.18 -15.68
CA HIS A 195 16.67 23.22 -15.76
C HIS A 195 16.09 24.25 -14.76
N ASN A 196 16.58 24.25 -13.52
CA ASN A 196 16.15 25.20 -12.49
C ASN A 196 16.67 26.62 -12.72
N ALA A 197 17.85 26.78 -13.34
CA ALA A 197 18.38 28.09 -13.72
C ALA A 197 17.51 28.78 -14.77
N ASN A 198 16.84 28.00 -15.62
CA ASN A 198 15.91 28.48 -16.63
C ASN A 198 14.43 28.40 -16.20
N ALA A 199 14.14 27.78 -15.05
CA ALA A 199 12.79 27.73 -14.51
C ALA A 199 12.42 29.09 -13.89
N PRO A 200 11.23 29.65 -14.17
CA PRO A 200 10.77 30.83 -13.45
C PRO A 200 10.72 30.51 -11.95
N GLU A 201 11.11 31.47 -11.10
CA GLU A 201 11.07 31.28 -9.65
C GLU A 201 9.70 30.73 -9.23
N PRO A 202 9.65 29.63 -8.45
CA PRO A 202 8.39 29.05 -8.06
C PRO A 202 7.60 30.08 -7.25
N VAL A 203 6.39 30.37 -7.71
CA VAL A 203 5.51 31.32 -7.01
C VAL A 203 5.12 30.72 -5.67
N LYS A 204 5.67 31.30 -4.60
CA LYS A 204 5.37 30.89 -3.22
C LYS A 204 4.08 31.55 -2.76
N ILE A 205 3.01 30.78 -2.70
CA ILE A 205 1.72 31.23 -2.18
C ILE A 205 1.54 30.66 -0.78
N THR A 206 1.54 31.54 0.23
CA THR A 206 1.45 31.15 1.64
C THR A 206 0.06 31.44 2.18
N TYR A 207 -0.53 30.50 2.91
CA TYR A 207 -1.75 30.68 3.70
C TYR A 207 -1.73 29.71 4.90
N PRO A 208 -2.58 29.91 5.93
CA PRO A 208 -2.55 29.09 7.13
C PRO A 208 -2.75 27.60 6.85
N LEU A 209 -1.92 26.75 7.46
CA LEU A 209 -2.04 25.28 7.35
C LEU A 209 -3.43 24.78 7.76
N ARG A 210 -4.05 25.43 8.76
CA ARG A 210 -5.41 25.12 9.22
C ARG A 210 -6.44 25.24 8.08
N ASP A 211 -6.30 26.27 7.26
CA ASP A 211 -7.21 26.50 6.14
C ASP A 211 -6.94 25.52 5.01
N HIS A 212 -5.66 25.16 4.80
CA HIS A 212 -5.31 24.07 3.88
C HIS A 212 -6.02 22.76 4.26
N LEU A 213 -5.82 22.30 5.50
CA LEU A 213 -6.39 21.04 5.98
C LEU A 213 -7.92 21.02 5.91
N ARG A 214 -8.58 22.16 6.15
CA ARG A 214 -10.03 22.32 6.03
C ARG A 214 -10.49 22.26 4.57
N ALA A 215 -9.87 23.07 3.70
CA ALA A 215 -10.20 23.13 2.28
C ALA A 215 -9.94 21.79 1.57
N THR A 216 -9.00 20.98 2.06
CA THR A 216 -8.65 19.67 1.50
C THR A 216 -9.07 18.50 2.39
N ALA A 217 -10.05 18.69 3.27
CA ALA A 217 -10.53 17.63 4.15
C ALA A 217 -11.02 16.41 3.33
N ILE A 218 -10.79 15.20 3.84
CA ILE A 218 -11.11 13.95 3.13
C ILE A 218 -12.63 13.79 2.96
N ASP A 219 -13.41 14.29 3.92
CA ASP A 219 -14.88 14.33 3.89
C ASP A 219 -15.45 15.58 3.21
N HIS A 220 -14.61 16.41 2.59
CA HIS A 220 -15.07 17.57 1.83
C HIS A 220 -15.85 17.12 0.59
N PRO A 221 -17.02 17.71 0.26
CA PRO A 221 -17.81 17.35 -0.92
C PRO A 221 -17.16 17.71 -2.28
N ARG A 222 -15.93 18.23 -2.27
CA ARG A 222 -15.21 18.71 -3.47
C ARG A 222 -13.74 18.33 -3.37
N PHE A 223 -13.10 18.20 -4.53
CA PHE A 223 -11.66 17.98 -4.65
C PHE A 223 -10.86 19.26 -4.38
N GLY A 224 -10.82 19.71 -3.13
CA GLY A 224 -10.25 21.00 -2.74
C GLY A 224 -8.81 21.23 -3.20
N LEU A 225 -7.94 20.21 -3.06
CA LEU A 225 -6.54 20.32 -3.51
C LEU A 225 -6.44 20.62 -5.02
N ALA A 226 -7.25 19.95 -5.84
CA ALA A 226 -7.26 20.16 -7.28
C ALA A 226 -7.73 21.58 -7.66
N LEU A 227 -8.71 22.12 -6.92
CA LEU A 227 -9.22 23.48 -7.13
C LEU A 227 -8.20 24.54 -6.71
N ILE A 228 -7.50 24.34 -5.60
CA ILE A 228 -6.40 25.19 -5.14
C ILE A 228 -5.26 25.21 -6.19
N LEU A 229 -4.83 24.04 -6.66
CA LEU A 229 -3.78 23.93 -7.69
C LEU A 229 -4.20 24.59 -9.01
N ARG A 230 -5.49 24.48 -9.37
CA ARG A 230 -6.03 25.18 -10.56
C ARG A 230 -5.99 26.69 -10.39
N ALA A 231 -6.35 27.21 -9.22
CA ALA A 231 -6.25 28.64 -8.92
C ALA A 231 -4.79 29.13 -8.93
N ALA A 232 -3.86 28.29 -8.49
CA ALA A 232 -2.42 28.58 -8.45
C ALA A 232 -1.74 28.57 -9.82
N ARG A 233 -2.39 28.06 -10.89
CA ARG A 233 -1.78 27.93 -12.23
C ARG A 233 -1.23 29.25 -12.78
N GLY A 234 -1.86 30.37 -12.44
CA GLY A 234 -1.43 31.71 -12.86
C GLY A 234 -0.50 32.43 -11.87
N GLY A 235 -0.09 31.78 -10.78
CA GLY A 235 0.73 32.42 -9.73
C GLY A 235 -0.01 33.50 -8.92
N ASP A 236 -1.33 33.55 -9.00
CA ASP A 236 -2.13 34.61 -8.37
C ASP A 236 -2.50 34.21 -6.94
N ALA A 237 -1.79 34.79 -5.97
CA ALA A 237 -2.01 34.52 -4.55
C ALA A 237 -3.42 34.88 -4.08
N GLU A 238 -4.02 35.95 -4.61
CA GLU A 238 -5.37 36.38 -4.23
C GLU A 238 -6.43 35.39 -4.71
N LYS A 239 -6.28 34.87 -5.94
CA LYS A 239 -7.16 33.81 -6.44
C LYS A 239 -7.07 32.54 -5.59
N VAL A 240 -5.86 32.17 -5.18
CA VAL A 240 -5.65 31.00 -4.31
C VAL A 240 -6.28 31.23 -2.94
N TRP A 241 -6.06 32.38 -2.31
CA TRP A 241 -6.68 32.71 -1.02
C TRP A 241 -8.21 32.76 -1.10
N SER A 242 -8.76 33.35 -2.17
CA SER A 242 -10.19 33.36 -2.43
C SER A 242 -10.74 31.93 -2.57
N MET A 243 -10.02 31.06 -3.28
CA MET A 243 -10.41 29.66 -3.45
C MET A 243 -10.36 28.90 -2.11
N VAL A 244 -9.27 29.01 -1.35
CA VAL A 244 -9.11 28.37 -0.04
C VAL A 244 -10.23 28.82 0.90
N LYS A 245 -10.51 30.13 0.95
CA LYS A 245 -11.59 30.67 1.78
C LYS A 245 -12.96 30.11 1.39
N LYS A 246 -13.29 30.09 0.09
CA LYS A 246 -14.55 29.51 -0.40
C LYS A 246 -14.69 28.04 -0.02
N LEU A 247 -13.62 27.27 -0.16
CA LEU A 247 -13.62 25.86 0.23
C LEU A 247 -13.81 25.70 1.74
N CYS A 248 -13.13 26.51 2.56
CA CYS A 248 -13.35 26.52 4.00
C CYS A 248 -14.80 26.86 4.39
N ASP A 249 -15.39 27.87 3.75
CA ASP A 249 -16.77 28.29 4.00
C ASP A 249 -17.78 27.20 3.57
N GLU A 250 -17.55 26.57 2.41
CA GLU A 250 -18.32 25.43 1.91
C GLU A 250 -18.22 24.23 2.85
N TYR A 251 -17.01 23.91 3.33
CA TYR A 251 -16.77 22.84 4.28
C TYR A 251 -17.46 23.09 5.62
N ASP A 252 -17.35 24.30 6.17
CA ASP A 252 -18.00 24.68 7.42
C ASP A 252 -19.54 24.64 7.27
N ALA A 253 -20.09 25.05 6.11
CA ALA A 253 -21.52 24.92 5.81
C ALA A 253 -21.96 23.45 5.69
N PHE A 254 -21.18 22.62 4.99
CA PHE A 254 -21.42 21.18 4.85
C PHE A 254 -21.42 20.50 6.22
N ARG A 255 -20.41 20.74 7.05
CA ARG A 255 -20.31 20.19 8.41
C ARG A 255 -21.46 20.64 9.31
N ARG A 256 -21.96 21.88 9.17
CA ARG A 256 -23.18 22.34 9.87
C ARG A 256 -24.43 21.63 9.37
N SER A 257 -24.55 21.38 8.06
CA SER A 257 -25.70 20.65 7.50
C SER A 257 -25.75 19.17 7.92
N GLN A 258 -24.59 18.59 8.23
CA GLN A 258 -24.43 17.22 8.72
C GLN A 258 -24.44 17.13 10.25
N ALA A 259 -24.50 18.26 10.96
CA ALA A 259 -24.51 18.28 12.41
C ALA A 259 -25.89 17.84 12.90
N ILE A 260 -25.93 16.74 13.65
CA ILE A 260 -27.14 16.24 14.33
C ILE A 260 -27.69 17.37 15.21
N THR A 261 -28.93 17.79 14.96
CA THR A 261 -29.56 18.87 15.73
C THR A 261 -29.79 18.42 17.18
N PRO A 262 -29.91 19.35 18.15
CA PRO A 262 -30.26 18.98 19.52
C PRO A 262 -31.54 18.14 19.60
N GLU A 263 -32.52 18.42 18.73
CA GLU A 263 -33.77 17.66 18.64
C GLU A 263 -33.53 16.24 18.11
N GLN A 264 -32.71 16.07 17.09
CA GLN A 264 -32.33 14.74 16.57
C GLN A 264 -31.54 13.92 17.59
N LYS A 265 -30.69 14.57 18.41
CA LYS A 265 -30.00 13.90 19.54
C LYS A 265 -30.97 13.48 20.64
N ILE A 266 -32.00 14.28 20.90
CA ILE A 266 -33.06 13.96 21.86
C ILE A 266 -33.92 12.81 21.31
N GLU A 267 -34.24 12.83 20.02
CA GLU A 267 -35.00 11.79 19.33
C GLU A 267 -34.24 10.46 19.29
N GLU A 268 -32.96 10.45 18.92
CA GLU A 268 -32.09 9.26 19.00
C GLU A 268 -32.01 8.71 20.43
N ARG A 269 -31.94 9.60 21.43
CA ARG A 269 -31.91 9.19 22.85
C ARG A 269 -33.24 8.61 23.31
N LEU A 270 -34.37 9.21 22.91
CA LEU A 270 -35.72 8.71 23.20
C LEU A 270 -35.97 7.37 22.53
N PHE A 271 -35.59 7.20 21.26
CA PHE A 271 -35.72 5.92 20.55
C PHE A 271 -34.81 4.84 21.16
N ALA A 272 -33.61 5.20 21.62
CA ALA A 272 -32.72 4.27 22.33
C ALA A 272 -33.24 3.87 23.72
N GLU A 273 -34.03 4.73 24.39
CA GLU A 273 -34.70 4.42 25.66
C GLU A 273 -35.96 3.57 25.43
N VAL A 274 -36.82 3.93 24.47
CA VAL A 274 -38.02 3.15 24.10
C VAL A 274 -37.67 1.76 23.56
N GLY A 275 -36.55 1.62 22.83
CA GLY A 275 -36.06 0.32 22.37
C GLY A 275 -35.62 -0.63 23.49
N LYS A 276 -35.33 -0.13 24.70
CA LYS A 276 -35.05 -0.97 25.87
C LYS A 276 -36.32 -1.45 26.57
N ASP A 277 -37.39 -0.67 26.50
CA ASP A 277 -38.68 -0.99 27.13
C ASP A 277 -39.56 -1.93 26.28
N LEU A 278 -39.19 -2.16 25.02
CA LEU A 278 -39.91 -3.06 24.09
C LEU A 278 -39.29 -4.46 23.94
N ASN A 279 -38.35 -4.85 24.80
CA ASN A 279 -37.98 -6.26 24.97
C ASN A 279 -39.12 -6.99 25.67
N PHE A 280 -40.10 -7.45 24.89
CA PHE A 280 -41.01 -8.51 25.30
C PHE A 280 -40.24 -9.83 25.18
N ASP A 281 -39.72 -10.30 26.32
CA ASP A 281 -39.34 -11.71 26.51
C ASP A 281 -40.54 -12.64 26.23
#